data_AF-A0A2D4KQ10-F1
#
_entry.id   AF-A0A2D4KQ10-F1
#
_cell.length_a   1.000
_cell.length_b   1.000
_cell.length_c   1.000
_cell.angle_alpha   90.00
_cell.angle_beta   90.00
_cell.angle_gamma   90.00
#
_symmetry.space_group_name_H-M   'P 1'
#
loop_
_entity.id
_entity.type
_entity.pdbx_description
1 polymer ?
#
loop_
_entity_poly.entity_id
_entity_poly.type
_entity_poly.pdbx_seq_one_letter_code
_entity_poly.pdbx_strand_id
1 'polypeptide(L)'
;MSAVVPDGIVAFFTSYQYMENIVASWYEQGILENIQRNKLIFIETQDGAETSMALEKYQEACENGRGAILLSVARGKVSEGIDFVHHYGRAVVMFGVPYVYTQSRILKARLEYLRNQFQIRENDFLTFDAMRHAAQCVGRAIRGKTDYGLLIFADKRFARADKRGKLPRWIQEHLTDANLNLTLDEAVQVAKHFLRQMAQPFRQEDQLGLSLLTLEQLQSEETLRRVCEIAHQV
;
A
#
# COMPACT_ATOMS: atom_id res chain seq x y z
N MET A 1 12.37 1.88 -9.10
CA MET A 1 11.18 2.67 -8.72
C MET A 1 11.48 4.14 -8.42
N SER A 2 12.51 4.47 -7.62
CA SER A 2 12.83 5.87 -7.24
C SER A 2 13.06 6.82 -8.41
N ALA A 3 13.60 6.35 -9.54
CA ALA A 3 13.80 7.14 -10.75
C ALA A 3 12.53 7.35 -11.60
N VAL A 4 11.43 6.67 -11.28
CA VAL A 4 10.22 6.60 -12.13
C VAL A 4 9.01 7.23 -11.47
N VAL A 5 8.82 6.95 -10.18
CA VAL A 5 7.67 7.46 -9.44
C VAL A 5 7.93 8.92 -9.05
N PRO A 6 7.02 9.86 -9.36
CA PRO A 6 7.15 11.24 -8.91
C PRO A 6 6.95 11.36 -7.40
N ASP A 7 7.40 12.48 -6.83
CA ASP A 7 7.06 12.88 -5.46
C ASP A 7 7.41 11.82 -4.39
N GLY A 8 6.41 11.37 -3.63
CA GLY A 8 6.56 10.48 -2.47
C GLY A 8 6.43 8.99 -2.78
N ILE A 9 7.34 8.19 -2.23
CA ILE A 9 7.23 6.72 -2.15
C ILE A 9 7.20 6.30 -0.68
N VAL A 10 6.24 5.46 -0.31
CA VAL A 10 6.17 4.88 1.04
C VAL A 10 6.51 3.39 0.95
N ALA A 11 7.53 2.95 1.68
CA ALA A 11 7.98 1.58 1.70
C ALA A 11 7.76 0.97 3.08
N PHE A 12 6.88 -0.01 3.18
CA PHE A 12 6.59 -0.70 4.43
C PHE A 12 7.36 -2.02 4.54
N PHE A 13 8.12 -2.16 5.61
CA PHE A 13 8.83 -3.38 5.99
C PHE A 13 8.03 -4.17 7.03
N THR A 14 8.39 -5.44 7.20
CA THR A 14 7.72 -6.35 8.14
C THR A 14 8.05 -6.06 9.61
N SER A 15 9.27 -5.61 9.92
CA SER A 15 9.72 -5.27 11.27
C SER A 15 10.87 -4.25 11.25
N TYR A 16 11.08 -3.55 12.37
CA TYR A 16 12.20 -2.61 12.54
C TYR A 16 13.55 -3.30 12.34
N GLN A 17 13.77 -4.45 12.99
CA GLN A 17 15.01 -5.20 12.85
C GLN A 17 15.28 -5.62 11.40
N TYR A 18 14.23 -6.02 10.66
CA TYR A 18 14.39 -6.36 9.25
C TYR A 18 14.74 -5.12 8.42
N MET A 19 14.07 -4.00 8.66
CA MET A 19 14.36 -2.73 7.99
C MET A 19 15.80 -2.27 8.25
N GLU A 20 16.24 -2.23 9.51
CA GLU A 20 17.60 -1.83 9.91
C GLU A 20 18.66 -2.68 9.22
N ASN A 21 18.49 -4.01 9.23
CA ASN A 21 19.43 -4.93 8.58
C ASN A 21 19.51 -4.70 7.06
N ILE A 22 18.36 -4.49 6.41
CA ILE A 22 18.30 -4.24 4.96
C ILE A 22 18.93 -2.89 4.61
N VAL A 23 18.62 -1.83 5.38
CA VAL A 23 19.19 -0.50 5.16
C VAL A 23 20.70 -0.51 5.38
N ALA A 24 21.19 -1.18 6.42
CA ALA A 24 22.62 -1.34 6.66
C ALA A 24 23.31 -2.06 5.49
N SER A 25 22.72 -3.15 5.00
CA SER A 25 23.25 -3.88 3.84
C SER A 25 23.21 -3.05 2.56
N TRP A 26 22.16 -2.25 2.33
CA TRP A 26 22.07 -1.34 1.19
C TRP A 26 23.09 -0.20 1.25
N TYR A 27 23.46 0.23 2.45
CA TYR A 27 24.53 1.20 2.64
C TYR A 27 25.89 0.60 2.28
N GLU A 28 26.22 -0.58 2.81
CA GLU A 28 27.48 -1.29 2.51
C GLU A 28 27.64 -1.61 1.02
N GLN A 29 26.54 -1.91 0.33
CA GLN A 29 26.53 -2.21 -1.11
C GLN A 29 26.53 -0.94 -2.00
N GLY A 30 26.46 0.26 -1.43
CA GLY A 30 26.37 1.52 -2.19
C GLY A 30 25.05 1.73 -2.93
N ILE A 31 24.01 0.93 -2.62
CA ILE A 31 22.68 1.06 -3.23
C ILE A 31 22.00 2.33 -2.71
N LEU A 32 22.17 2.63 -1.42
CA LEU A 32 21.51 3.76 -0.78
C LEU A 32 21.92 5.10 -1.41
N GLU A 33 23.18 5.25 -1.79
CA GLU A 33 23.68 6.45 -2.48
C GLU A 33 22.96 6.67 -3.82
N ASN A 34 22.76 5.60 -4.60
CA ASN A 34 22.05 5.67 -5.87
C ASN A 34 20.57 6.06 -5.68
N ILE A 35 19.95 5.61 -4.59
CA ILE A 35 18.57 6.00 -4.26
C ILE A 35 18.54 7.48 -3.84
N GLN A 36 19.50 7.92 -3.01
CA GLN A 36 19.62 9.31 -2.52
C GLN A 36 19.86 10.33 -3.63
N ARG A 37 20.51 9.94 -4.73
CA ARG A 37 20.64 10.77 -5.93
C ARG A 37 19.29 11.10 -6.56
N ASN A 38 18.31 10.21 -6.43
CA ASN A 38 16.98 10.39 -7.01
C ASN A 38 16.01 11.06 -6.04
N LYS A 39 15.99 10.64 -4.76
CA LYS A 39 15.03 11.11 -3.74
C LYS A 39 15.65 11.08 -2.36
N LEU A 40 15.21 11.97 -1.47
CA LEU A 40 15.61 11.94 -0.07
C LEU A 40 15.02 10.72 0.66
N ILE A 41 15.76 10.15 1.60
CA ILE A 41 15.33 8.96 2.35
C ILE A 41 15.10 9.35 3.80
N PHE A 42 13.92 9.02 4.29
CA PHE A 42 13.52 9.18 5.68
C PHE A 42 13.17 7.81 6.24
N ILE A 43 13.57 7.55 7.49
CA ILE A 43 13.44 6.24 8.12
C ILE A 43 12.63 6.42 9.41
N GLU A 44 11.59 5.61 9.58
CA GLU A 44 10.82 5.54 10.84
C GLU A 44 11.69 4.94 11.94
N THR A 45 11.73 5.59 13.10
CA THR A 45 12.37 5.06 14.31
C THR A 45 11.31 4.70 15.36
N GLN A 46 11.71 4.02 16.43
CA GLN A 46 10.76 3.69 17.50
C GLN A 46 10.37 4.92 18.32
N ASP A 47 11.21 5.96 18.31
CA ASP A 47 10.94 7.23 18.95
C ASP A 47 9.87 8.02 18.18
N GLY A 48 8.86 8.46 18.91
CA GLY A 48 7.74 9.23 18.34
C GLY A 48 8.15 10.64 17.91
N ALA A 49 9.09 11.27 18.62
CA ALA A 49 9.54 12.63 18.30
C ALA A 49 10.34 12.65 16.99
N GLU A 50 11.32 11.76 16.86
CA GLU A 50 12.10 11.59 15.64
C GLU A 50 11.22 11.21 14.44
N THR A 51 10.28 10.29 14.63
CA THR A 51 9.36 9.88 13.55
C THR A 51 8.49 11.04 13.07
N SER A 52 8.03 11.89 13.99
CA SER A 52 7.23 13.07 13.63
C SER A 52 8.06 14.08 12.83
N MET A 53 9.31 14.31 13.23
CA MET A 53 10.24 15.17 12.50
C MET A 53 10.57 14.61 11.11
N ALA A 54 10.81 13.30 11.01
CA ALA A 54 11.09 12.64 9.74
C ALA A 54 9.88 12.73 8.78
N LEU A 55 8.66 12.62 9.29
CA LEU A 55 7.44 12.77 8.51
C LEU A 55 7.25 14.22 8.01
N GLU A 56 7.46 15.21 8.87
CA GLU A 56 7.37 16.62 8.49
C GLU A 56 8.37 16.95 7.37
N LYS A 57 9.61 16.49 7.52
CA LYS A 57 10.65 16.67 6.49
C LYS A 57 10.37 15.89 5.21
N TYR A 58 9.73 14.73 5.32
CA TYR A 58 9.25 13.97 4.16
C TYR A 58 8.21 14.75 3.36
N GLN A 59 7.23 15.36 4.03
CA GLN A 59 6.20 16.18 3.38
C GLN A 59 6.81 17.41 2.72
N GLU A 60 7.67 18.13 3.44
CA GLU A 60 8.40 19.31 2.93
C GLU A 60 9.23 18.95 1.67
N ALA A 61 9.89 17.79 1.67
CA ALA A 61 10.68 17.33 0.52
C ALA A 61 9.83 16.94 -0.70
N CYS A 62 8.60 16.47 -0.49
CA CYS A 62 7.65 16.18 -1.56
C CYS A 62 7.14 17.48 -2.21
N GLU A 63 6.85 18.50 -1.40
CA GLU A 63 6.35 19.80 -1.88
C GLU A 63 7.44 20.62 -2.60
N ASN A 64 8.68 20.53 -2.13
CA ASN A 64 9.81 21.26 -2.71
C ASN A 64 10.34 20.63 -4.02
N GLY A 65 9.69 19.59 -4.55
CA GLY A 65 9.98 19.01 -5.87
C GLY A 65 11.20 18.07 -5.94
N ARG A 66 11.92 17.84 -4.83
CA ARG A 66 13.02 16.86 -4.78
C ARG A 66 12.49 15.42 -4.72
N GLY A 67 11.33 15.24 -4.10
CA GLY A 67 10.74 13.93 -3.85
C GLY A 67 11.42 13.20 -2.68
N ALA A 68 10.66 12.31 -2.06
CA ALA A 68 11.08 11.65 -0.84
C ALA A 68 10.64 10.19 -0.81
N ILE A 69 11.35 9.40 -0.02
CA ILE A 69 11.04 8.00 0.26
C ILE A 69 10.97 7.85 1.77
N LEU A 70 9.83 7.37 2.26
CA LEU A 70 9.65 7.04 3.67
C LEU A 70 9.74 5.52 3.84
N LEU A 71 10.77 5.07 4.57
CA LEU A 71 10.91 3.68 4.99
C LEU A 71 10.23 3.52 6.35
N SER A 72 9.17 2.73 6.40
CA SER A 72 8.29 2.55 7.56
C SER A 72 8.07 1.08 7.87
N VAL A 73 7.47 0.79 9.01
CA VAL A 73 7.09 -0.58 9.39
C VAL A 73 5.58 -0.76 9.28
N ALA A 74 5.13 -1.87 8.69
CA ALA A 74 3.71 -2.17 8.44
C ALA A 74 2.85 -2.35 9.70
N ARG A 75 3.47 -2.46 10.87
CA ARG A 75 2.84 -2.51 12.20
C ARG A 75 3.40 -1.41 13.12
N GLY A 76 3.97 -0.38 12.51
CA GLY A 76 4.50 0.80 13.18
C GLY A 76 3.44 1.87 13.39
N LYS A 77 3.82 2.96 14.05
CA LYS A 77 2.91 4.07 14.37
C LYS A 77 2.46 4.77 13.08
N VAL A 78 3.37 4.87 12.11
CA VAL A 78 3.10 5.50 10.80
C VAL A 78 2.01 4.76 10.03
N SER A 79 2.00 3.43 10.10
CA SER A 79 1.01 2.59 9.43
C SER A 79 -0.38 2.59 10.06
N GLU A 80 -0.57 3.20 11.23
CA GLU A 80 -1.85 3.26 11.94
C GLU A 80 -2.48 4.67 11.93
N GLY A 81 -1.68 5.71 12.12
CA GLY A 81 -2.20 7.07 12.35
C GLY A 81 -2.06 8.07 11.21
N ILE A 82 -1.27 7.75 10.17
CA ILE A 82 -0.88 8.74 9.16
C ILE A 82 -1.46 8.38 7.80
N ASP A 83 -1.99 9.38 7.11
CA ASP A 83 -2.61 9.25 5.80
C ASP A 83 -1.73 9.90 4.73
N PHE A 84 -1.40 9.16 3.68
CA PHE A 84 -0.57 9.64 2.57
C PHE A 84 -1.47 10.12 1.44
N VAL A 85 -1.93 11.36 1.57
CA VAL A 85 -2.89 11.95 0.62
C VAL A 85 -2.16 12.44 -0.63
N HIS A 86 -2.71 12.19 -1.82
CA HIS A 86 -2.21 12.74 -3.07
C HIS A 86 -0.73 12.40 -3.37
N HIS A 87 0.08 13.43 -3.57
CA HIS A 87 1.45 13.31 -4.03
C HIS A 87 2.41 12.78 -2.94
N TYR A 88 1.97 12.75 -1.67
CA TYR A 88 2.75 12.15 -0.58
C TYR A 88 2.82 10.62 -0.66
N GLY A 89 2.04 9.94 -1.52
CA GLY A 89 1.95 8.49 -1.56
C GLY A 89 1.80 7.91 -2.97
N ARG A 90 2.50 8.45 -3.97
CA ARG A 90 2.35 8.04 -5.38
C ARG A 90 2.70 6.59 -5.64
N ALA A 91 3.60 6.01 -4.85
CA ALA A 91 3.75 4.57 -4.79
C ALA A 91 3.86 4.08 -3.35
N VAL A 92 3.16 3.00 -3.04
CA VAL A 92 3.32 2.25 -1.80
C VAL A 92 3.91 0.89 -2.12
N VAL A 93 5.03 0.57 -1.49
CA VAL A 93 5.74 -0.70 -1.67
C VAL A 93 5.67 -1.48 -0.37
N MET A 94 5.03 -2.64 -0.40
CA MET A 94 5.02 -3.58 0.71
C MET A 94 6.16 -4.59 0.54
N PHE A 95 7.21 -4.44 1.34
CA PHE A 95 8.32 -5.40 1.39
C PHE A 95 7.98 -6.58 2.29
N GLY A 96 7.67 -7.71 1.66
CA GLY A 96 7.33 -8.94 2.37
C GLY A 96 5.90 -8.95 2.93
N VAL A 97 5.53 -10.12 3.47
CA VAL A 97 4.24 -10.31 4.16
C VAL A 97 4.40 -10.02 5.66
N PRO A 98 3.65 -9.06 6.24
CA PRO A 98 3.85 -8.61 7.62
C PRO A 98 3.25 -9.58 8.64
N TYR A 99 3.87 -10.74 8.80
CA TYR A 99 3.51 -11.72 9.82
C TYR A 99 3.89 -11.23 11.23
N VAL A 100 3.03 -11.54 12.20
CA VAL A 100 3.37 -11.43 13.62
C VAL A 100 4.40 -12.47 14.01
N TYR A 101 5.17 -12.18 15.07
CA TYR A 101 6.12 -13.13 15.63
C TYR A 101 5.40 -14.39 16.16
N THR A 102 5.59 -15.51 15.46
CA THR A 102 4.83 -16.75 15.68
C THR A 102 5.22 -17.50 16.97
N GLN A 103 6.38 -17.21 17.55
CA GLN A 103 6.83 -17.90 18.77
C GLN A 103 6.32 -17.25 20.07
N SER A 104 5.56 -16.15 19.99
CA SER A 104 4.95 -15.53 21.17
C SER A 104 3.94 -16.46 21.85
N ARG A 105 4.05 -16.61 23.18
CA ARG A 105 3.10 -17.40 23.99
C ARG A 105 1.67 -16.86 23.91
N ILE A 106 1.52 -15.53 23.87
CA ILE A 106 0.21 -14.87 23.78
C ILE A 106 -0.49 -15.24 22.46
N LEU A 107 0.26 -15.22 21.36
CA LEU A 107 -0.28 -15.58 20.05
C LEU A 107 -0.66 -17.07 20.00
N LYS A 108 0.19 -17.96 20.52
CA LYS A 108 -0.12 -19.40 20.60
C LYS A 108 -1.39 -19.66 21.41
N ALA A 109 -1.53 -19.07 22.58
CA ALA A 109 -2.75 -19.19 23.39
C ALA A 109 -4.00 -18.66 22.66
N ARG A 110 -3.88 -17.54 21.93
CA ARG A 110 -4.96 -17.01 21.10
C ARG A 110 -5.32 -17.96 19.96
N LEU A 111 -4.33 -18.53 19.28
CA LEU A 111 -4.53 -19.49 18.20
C LEU A 111 -5.21 -20.77 18.71
N GLU A 112 -4.80 -21.29 19.85
CA GLU A 112 -5.44 -22.44 20.50
C GLU A 112 -6.89 -22.15 20.87
N TYR A 113 -7.17 -20.96 21.43
CA TYR A 113 -8.53 -20.52 21.74
C TYR A 113 -9.41 -20.43 20.49
N LEU A 114 -8.92 -19.79 19.42
CA LEU A 114 -9.63 -19.67 18.14
C LEU A 114 -9.90 -21.03 17.49
N ARG A 115 -8.95 -21.96 17.61
CA ARG A 115 -9.10 -23.33 17.12
C ARG A 115 -10.16 -24.11 17.89
N ASN A 116 -10.13 -24.03 19.22
CA ASN A 116 -11.01 -24.84 20.08
C ASN A 116 -12.44 -24.30 20.13
N GLN A 117 -12.62 -22.97 20.16
CA GLN A 117 -13.94 -22.35 20.32
C GLN A 117 -14.63 -22.02 18.99
N PHE A 118 -13.86 -21.57 17.99
CA PHE A 118 -14.40 -21.07 16.72
C PHE A 118 -14.03 -21.94 15.51
N GLN A 119 -13.31 -23.04 15.71
CA GLN A 119 -12.86 -23.96 14.65
C GLN A 119 -12.04 -23.26 13.55
N ILE A 120 -11.38 -22.15 13.88
CA ILE A 120 -10.53 -21.40 12.96
C ILE A 120 -9.14 -22.04 12.94
N ARG A 121 -8.66 -22.40 11.75
CA ARG A 121 -7.30 -22.94 11.58
C ARG A 121 -6.26 -21.86 11.83
N GLU A 122 -5.15 -22.25 12.43
CA GLU A 122 -4.08 -21.33 12.82
C GLU A 122 -3.52 -20.56 11.62
N ASN A 123 -3.28 -21.24 10.50
CA ASN A 123 -2.77 -20.63 9.27
C ASN A 123 -3.76 -19.65 8.62
N ASP A 124 -5.07 -19.89 8.77
CA ASP A 124 -6.10 -18.99 8.24
C ASP A 124 -6.09 -17.67 9.01
N PHE A 125 -5.98 -17.73 10.34
CA PHE A 125 -5.86 -16.52 11.17
C PHE A 125 -4.57 -15.75 10.88
N LEU A 126 -3.42 -16.43 10.81
CA LEU A 126 -2.13 -15.79 10.52
C LEU A 126 -2.13 -15.10 9.15
N THR A 127 -2.67 -15.76 8.14
CA THR A 127 -2.77 -15.21 6.78
C THR A 127 -3.75 -14.04 6.74
N PHE A 128 -4.91 -14.16 7.39
CA PHE A 128 -5.88 -13.09 7.51
C PHE A 128 -5.28 -11.84 8.20
N ASP A 129 -4.62 -12.01 9.33
CA ASP A 129 -4.04 -10.89 10.06
C ASP A 129 -2.93 -10.21 9.26
N ALA A 130 -2.07 -10.98 8.58
CA ALA A 130 -1.03 -10.41 7.74
C ALA A 130 -1.59 -9.64 6.53
N MET A 131 -2.61 -10.18 5.85
CA MET A 131 -3.25 -9.51 4.71
C MET A 131 -4.03 -8.28 5.14
N ARG A 132 -4.65 -8.30 6.33
CA ARG A 132 -5.34 -7.13 6.90
C ARG A 132 -4.37 -5.96 7.10
N HIS A 133 -3.21 -6.19 7.71
CA HIS A 133 -2.22 -5.12 7.91
C HIS A 133 -1.60 -4.66 6.59
N ALA A 134 -1.30 -5.58 5.67
CA ALA A 134 -0.77 -5.22 4.35
C ALA A 134 -1.76 -4.33 3.58
N ALA A 135 -3.03 -4.72 3.53
CA ALA A 135 -4.08 -3.94 2.89
C ALA A 135 -4.33 -2.60 3.60
N GLN A 136 -4.23 -2.55 4.93
CA GLN A 136 -4.34 -1.31 5.71
C GLN A 136 -3.22 -0.32 5.35
N CYS A 137 -1.98 -0.79 5.23
CA CYS A 137 -0.84 0.06 4.84
C CYS A 137 -1.01 0.59 3.41
N VAL A 138 -1.34 -0.31 2.49
CA VAL A 138 -1.50 -0.02 1.06
C VAL A 138 -2.69 0.91 0.79
N GLY A 139 -3.80 0.71 1.50
CA GLY A 139 -5.01 1.51 1.35
C GLY A 139 -4.86 2.97 1.80
N ARG A 140 -3.75 3.35 2.43
CA ARG A 140 -3.55 4.73 2.89
C ARG A 140 -3.25 5.73 1.78
N ALA A 141 -2.78 5.24 0.64
CA ALA A 141 -2.34 6.06 -0.49
C ALA A 141 -3.48 6.66 -1.32
N ILE A 142 -4.67 6.07 -1.27
CA ILE A 142 -5.79 6.48 -2.13
C ILE A 142 -6.90 7.01 -1.25
N ARG A 143 -7.24 8.30 -1.40
CA ARG A 143 -8.28 8.97 -0.59
C ARG A 143 -9.47 9.48 -1.38
N GLY A 144 -9.34 9.64 -2.69
CA GLY A 144 -10.40 10.15 -3.56
C GLY A 144 -10.33 9.55 -4.95
N LYS A 145 -11.38 9.79 -5.75
CA LYS A 145 -11.47 9.30 -7.14
C LYS A 145 -10.53 10.02 -8.10
N THR A 146 -10.14 11.24 -7.77
CA THR A 146 -9.14 12.02 -8.51
C THR A 146 -7.71 11.64 -8.13
N ASP A 147 -7.54 10.81 -7.10
CA ASP A 147 -6.23 10.40 -6.63
C ASP A 147 -5.81 9.07 -7.24
N TYR A 148 -4.52 8.95 -7.51
CA TYR A 148 -3.94 7.73 -8.04
C TYR A 148 -2.65 7.41 -7.29
N GLY A 149 -2.44 6.12 -7.07
CA GLY A 149 -1.28 5.59 -6.40
C GLY A 149 -0.96 4.19 -6.91
N LEU A 150 0.32 3.90 -7.05
CA LEU A 150 0.80 2.60 -7.44
C LEU A 150 0.99 1.73 -6.20
N LEU A 151 0.31 0.59 -6.15
CA LEU A 151 0.36 -0.33 -5.01
C LEU A 151 1.18 -1.56 -5.39
N ILE A 152 2.36 -1.74 -4.79
CA ILE A 152 3.31 -2.80 -5.14
C ILE A 152 3.44 -3.76 -3.96
N PHE A 153 3.18 -5.05 -4.21
CA PHE A 153 3.43 -6.12 -3.26
C PHE A 153 4.73 -6.85 -3.63
N ALA A 154 5.83 -6.52 -2.96
CA ALA A 154 7.16 -7.03 -3.27
C ALA A 154 7.45 -8.38 -2.57
N ASP A 155 6.63 -9.40 -2.84
CA ASP A 155 6.86 -10.78 -2.40
C ASP A 155 6.02 -11.78 -3.22
N LYS A 156 6.65 -12.86 -3.70
CA LYS A 156 5.98 -13.94 -4.44
C LYS A 156 4.80 -14.56 -3.68
N ARG A 157 4.82 -14.52 -2.34
CA ARG A 157 3.76 -15.08 -1.49
C ARG A 157 2.40 -14.42 -1.73
N PHE A 158 2.35 -13.13 -2.10
CA PHE A 158 1.09 -12.44 -2.38
C PHE A 158 0.36 -12.99 -3.62
N ALA A 159 1.08 -13.61 -4.58
CA ALA A 159 0.47 -14.22 -5.76
C ALA A 159 -0.27 -15.54 -5.45
N ARG A 160 -0.05 -16.14 -4.28
CA ARG A 160 -0.75 -17.37 -3.91
C ARG A 160 -2.22 -17.10 -3.61
N ALA A 161 -3.11 -17.97 -4.09
CA ALA A 161 -4.56 -17.81 -3.96
C ALA A 161 -5.02 -17.66 -2.50
N ASP A 162 -4.37 -18.34 -1.54
CA ASP A 162 -4.70 -18.26 -0.12
C ASP A 162 -4.52 -16.85 0.47
N LYS A 163 -3.59 -16.07 -0.08
CA LYS A 163 -3.28 -14.70 0.37
C LYS A 163 -3.98 -13.67 -0.48
N ARG A 164 -3.90 -13.82 -1.81
CA ARG A 164 -4.57 -12.94 -2.77
C ARG A 164 -6.06 -12.84 -2.49
N GLY A 165 -6.73 -13.97 -2.23
CA GLY A 165 -8.16 -14.00 -1.94
C GLY A 165 -8.57 -13.34 -0.63
N LYS A 166 -7.62 -13.00 0.25
CA LYS A 166 -7.85 -12.29 1.52
C LYS A 166 -7.62 -10.79 1.43
N LEU A 167 -7.11 -10.28 0.30
CA LEU A 167 -7.07 -8.84 0.07
C LEU A 167 -8.51 -8.30 -0.12
N PRO A 168 -8.76 -7.01 0.10
CA PRO A 168 -10.07 -6.41 -0.21
C PRO A 168 -10.44 -6.55 -1.70
N ARG A 169 -11.73 -6.70 -1.99
CA ARG A 169 -12.24 -6.89 -3.37
C ARG A 169 -11.79 -5.77 -4.32
N TRP A 170 -11.87 -4.52 -3.87
CA TRP A 170 -11.45 -3.36 -4.67
C TRP A 170 -9.98 -3.42 -5.12
N ILE A 171 -9.09 -4.10 -4.39
CA ILE A 171 -7.71 -4.34 -4.83
C ILE A 171 -7.66 -5.52 -5.80
N GLN A 172 -8.39 -6.59 -5.50
CA GLN A 172 -8.40 -7.81 -6.32
C GLN A 172 -8.95 -7.57 -7.72
N GLU A 173 -9.99 -6.73 -7.87
CA GLU A 173 -10.61 -6.37 -9.15
C GLU A 173 -9.64 -5.69 -10.11
N HIS A 174 -8.68 -4.94 -9.57
CA HIS A 174 -7.65 -4.25 -10.35
C HIS A 174 -6.33 -5.03 -10.44
N LEU A 175 -6.23 -6.17 -9.76
CA LEU A 175 -5.07 -7.06 -9.83
C LEU A 175 -5.25 -8.07 -10.97
N THR A 176 -4.95 -7.64 -12.19
CA THR A 176 -5.01 -8.48 -13.39
C THR A 176 -3.98 -9.61 -13.33
N ASP A 177 -4.27 -10.74 -13.99
CA ASP A 177 -3.34 -11.88 -14.03
C ASP A 177 -2.01 -11.56 -14.72
N ALA A 178 -2.02 -10.59 -15.66
CA ALA A 178 -0.80 -10.07 -16.28
C ALA A 178 0.12 -9.35 -15.29
N ASN A 179 -0.43 -8.77 -14.21
CA ASN A 179 0.31 -8.06 -13.18
C ASN A 179 0.76 -8.97 -12.01
N LEU A 180 0.58 -10.28 -12.12
CA LEU A 180 1.04 -11.24 -11.12
C LEU A 180 2.44 -11.75 -11.43
N ASN A 181 3.26 -11.91 -10.38
CA ASN A 181 4.62 -12.42 -10.49
C ASN A 181 5.50 -11.66 -11.52
N LEU A 182 5.29 -10.35 -11.65
CA LEU A 182 6.11 -9.48 -12.49
C LEU A 182 7.58 -9.52 -12.04
N THR A 183 8.48 -9.47 -13.02
CA THR A 183 9.88 -9.12 -12.77
C THR A 183 10.03 -7.65 -12.41
N LEU A 184 11.19 -7.27 -11.86
CA LEU A 184 11.44 -5.87 -11.47
C LEU A 184 11.36 -4.92 -12.66
N ASP A 185 11.88 -5.31 -13.82
CA ASP A 185 11.89 -4.47 -15.02
C ASP A 185 10.48 -4.32 -15.62
N GLU A 186 9.71 -5.41 -15.68
CA GLU A 186 8.31 -5.36 -16.11
C GLU A 186 7.48 -4.47 -15.19
N ALA A 187 7.63 -4.62 -13.87
CA ALA A 187 6.95 -3.78 -12.89
C ALA A 187 7.29 -2.29 -13.09
N VAL A 188 8.54 -1.96 -13.42
CA VAL A 188 8.97 -0.60 -13.74
C VAL A 188 8.30 -0.09 -15.03
N GLN A 189 8.16 -0.91 -16.07
CA GLN A 189 7.50 -0.52 -17.31
C GLN A 189 5.99 -0.29 -17.11
N VAL A 190 5.33 -1.18 -16.37
CA VAL A 190 3.92 -1.03 -16.00
C VAL A 190 3.73 0.26 -15.20
N ALA A 191 4.61 0.54 -14.23
CA ALA A 191 4.59 1.77 -13.46
C ALA A 191 4.74 3.02 -14.34
N LYS A 192 5.69 3.03 -15.28
CA LYS A 192 5.89 4.14 -16.24
C LYS A 192 4.63 4.38 -17.09
N HIS A 193 4.04 3.31 -17.60
CA HIS A 193 2.84 3.39 -18.42
C HIS A 193 1.66 3.94 -17.62
N PHE A 194 1.42 3.39 -16.43
CA PHE A 194 0.37 3.81 -15.52
C PHE A 194 0.49 5.29 -15.16
N LEU A 195 1.66 5.73 -14.71
CA LEU A 195 1.88 7.12 -14.30
C LEU A 195 1.68 8.11 -15.46
N ARG A 196 2.09 7.76 -16.68
CA ARG A 196 1.89 8.62 -17.87
C ARG A 196 0.43 8.75 -18.27
N GLN A 197 -0.34 7.68 -18.15
CA GLN A 197 -1.78 7.69 -18.46
C GLN A 197 -2.57 8.44 -17.38
N MET A 198 -2.29 8.19 -16.11
CA MET A 198 -3.01 8.80 -14.99
C MET A 198 -2.63 10.26 -14.73
N ALA A 199 -1.50 10.73 -15.26
CA ALA A 199 -1.10 12.15 -15.16
C ALA A 199 -1.84 13.08 -16.14
N GLN A 200 -2.68 12.54 -17.04
CA GLN A 200 -3.51 13.37 -17.92
C GLN A 200 -4.58 14.13 -17.11
N PRO A 201 -5.02 15.32 -17.58
CA PRO A 201 -6.04 16.08 -16.87
C PRO A 201 -7.35 15.29 -16.80
N PHE A 202 -7.77 14.93 -15.59
CA PHE A 202 -9.02 14.23 -15.32
C PHE A 202 -10.04 15.22 -14.77
N ARG A 203 -11.02 15.62 -15.60
CA ARG A 203 -11.99 16.66 -15.25
C ARG A 203 -13.20 16.05 -14.55
N GLN A 204 -13.97 16.89 -13.88
CA GLN A 204 -15.21 16.45 -13.23
C GLN A 204 -16.23 15.93 -14.25
N GLU A 205 -16.23 16.47 -15.47
CA GLU A 205 -17.09 16.02 -16.57
C GLU A 205 -16.86 14.54 -16.91
N ASP A 206 -15.63 14.05 -16.84
CA ASP A 206 -15.27 12.66 -17.11
C ASP A 206 -15.79 11.71 -16.01
N GLN A 207 -16.15 12.24 -14.84
CA GLN A 207 -16.67 11.47 -13.71
C GLN A 207 -18.20 11.35 -13.73
N LEU A 208 -18.89 12.28 -14.40
CA LEU A 208 -20.35 12.36 -14.42
C LEU A 208 -20.95 11.11 -15.07
N GLY A 209 -21.86 10.45 -14.35
CA GLY A 209 -22.53 9.22 -14.80
C GLY A 209 -21.74 7.92 -14.57
N LEU A 210 -20.50 7.99 -14.08
CA LEU A 210 -19.70 6.83 -13.69
C LEU A 210 -19.43 6.80 -12.19
N SER A 211 -18.65 7.78 -11.70
CA SER A 211 -18.24 7.86 -10.29
C SER A 211 -18.89 9.01 -9.54
N LEU A 212 -19.39 10.02 -10.24
CA LEU A 212 -20.13 11.16 -9.69
C LEU A 212 -21.53 11.20 -10.31
N LEU A 213 -22.55 11.41 -9.49
CA LEU A 213 -23.95 11.41 -9.92
C LEU A 213 -24.57 12.78 -9.65
N THR A 214 -25.30 13.31 -10.62
CA THR A 214 -26.12 14.52 -10.43
C THR A 214 -27.50 14.18 -9.86
N LEU A 215 -28.20 15.19 -9.36
CA LEU A 215 -29.56 15.03 -8.82
C LEU A 215 -30.51 14.42 -9.86
N GLU A 216 -30.43 14.88 -11.12
CA GLU A 216 -31.26 14.36 -12.21
C GLU A 216 -30.93 12.90 -12.54
N GLN A 217 -29.64 12.53 -12.53
CA GLN A 217 -29.22 11.15 -12.76
C GLN A 217 -29.70 10.21 -11.65
N LEU A 218 -29.76 10.66 -10.39
CA LEU A 218 -30.28 9.87 -9.27
C LEU A 218 -31.78 9.55 -9.40
N GLN A 219 -32.53 10.38 -10.11
CA GLN A 219 -33.96 10.15 -10.35
C GLN A 219 -34.22 9.11 -11.46
N SER A 220 -33.19 8.73 -12.22
CA SER A 220 -33.33 7.70 -13.26
C SER A 220 -33.40 6.30 -12.66
N GLU A 221 -34.39 5.51 -13.10
CA GLU A 221 -34.53 4.11 -12.65
C GLU A 221 -33.30 3.25 -13.01
N GLU A 222 -32.61 3.56 -14.11
CA GLU A 222 -31.40 2.87 -14.54
C GLU A 222 -30.25 3.05 -13.54
N THR A 223 -30.05 4.27 -13.05
CA THR A 223 -29.02 4.55 -12.03
C THR A 223 -29.36 3.87 -10.71
N LEU A 224 -30.63 3.83 -10.30
CA LEU A 224 -31.07 3.11 -9.10
C LEU A 224 -30.81 1.61 -9.21
N ARG A 225 -31.09 0.99 -10.36
CA ARG A 225 -30.76 -0.43 -10.61
C ARG A 225 -29.26 -0.68 -10.52
N ARG A 226 -28.44 0.17 -11.15
CA ARG A 226 -26.98 0.06 -11.11
C ARG A 226 -26.43 0.20 -9.69
N VAL A 227 -26.96 1.12 -8.88
CA VAL A 227 -26.55 1.27 -7.47
C VAL A 227 -26.92 0.03 -6.66
N CYS A 228 -28.09 -0.55 -6.89
CA CYS A 228 -28.48 -1.82 -6.25
C CYS A 228 -27.53 -2.97 -6.63
N GLU A 229 -27.14 -3.07 -7.90
CA GLU A 229 -26.18 -4.10 -8.36
C GLU A 229 -24.81 -3.95 -7.71
N ILE A 230 -24.29 -2.72 -7.62
CA ILE A 230 -23.00 -2.44 -6.97
C ILE A 230 -23.06 -2.79 -5.48
N ALA A 231 -24.15 -2.45 -4.79
CA ALA A 231 -24.29 -2.73 -3.35
C ALA A 231 -24.31 -4.23 -3.01
N HIS A 232 -24.76 -5.09 -3.92
CA HIS A 232 -24.72 -6.55 -3.73
C HIS A 232 -23.33 -7.16 -3.99
N GLN A 233 -22.43 -6.40 -4.62
CA GLN A 233 -21.05 -6.82 -4.93
C GLN A 233 -20.02 -6.38 -3.87
N VAL A 234 -20.37 -5.46 -2.97
CA VAL A 234 -19.53 -5.00 -1.84
C VAL A 234 -19.68 -5.93 -0.64
#